data_AF-A0A136KLV5-F1
#
_entry.id   AF-A0A136KLV5-F1
#
_cell.length_a   1.000
_cell.length_b   1.000
_cell.length_c   1.000
_cell.angle_alpha   90.00
_cell.angle_beta   90.00
_cell.angle_gamma   90.00
#
_symmetry.space_group_name_H-M   'P 1'
#
loop_
_entity.id
_entity.type
_entity.pdbx_description
1 polymer ?
#
loop_
_entity_poly.entity_id
_entity_poly.type
_entity_poly.pdbx_seq_one_letter_code
_entity_poly.pdbx_strand_id
1 'polypeptide(L)'
;MRTGIQYVHSVKRIQIIEVDITMICKDGKVTETRYLGNQVYKSDYCEPLKNARILDLQLVKPVKAQSLPEVIDPNDLEAGVYIIEIEGYKTATVQVFADNMTLEFFNDLNGDGIRQDNEPLLKPELTTIKIEKVSSITLIDFTEGWNLISLNTVSNTMANASDLHTTINNQGIVVYQISKYDSGKWIHYVSRINEAGERVEYGQDFPLIPGEGYFVRAINEGTVSLEGQKIDDNVAFTLENGWNLVGIQSKEKYTAYGVLNRCSAQSIQCSTISRYRNGAYQSVVFENNMTFGQDYDIESTSGYFIKNQGAKGEFKP
;
A
#
# COMPACT_ATOMS: atom_id res chain seq x y z
N MET A 1 30.26 -16.02 13.05
CA MET A 1 29.46 -16.46 11.89
C MET A 1 28.37 -15.42 11.71
N ARG A 2 28.42 -14.66 10.62
CA ARG A 2 27.41 -13.67 10.25
C ARG A 2 26.74 -14.22 9.00
N THR A 3 25.48 -14.58 9.10
CA THR A 3 24.64 -15.03 7.98
C THR A 3 23.80 -13.83 7.55
N GLY A 4 23.91 -13.46 6.28
CA GLY A 4 23.07 -12.48 5.59
C GLY A 4 22.25 -13.18 4.51
N ILE A 5 21.08 -12.64 4.17
CA ILE A 5 20.15 -13.20 3.16
C ILE A 5 19.99 -12.15 2.05
N GLN A 6 20.44 -12.40 0.80
CA GLN A 6 20.00 -11.72 -0.46
C GLN A 6 20.19 -12.63 -1.73
N TYR A 7 19.56 -12.29 -2.86
CA TYR A 7 19.13 -13.19 -3.97
C TYR A 7 19.83 -13.05 -5.35
N VAL A 8 19.59 -14.03 -6.26
CA VAL A 8 20.05 -14.17 -7.67
C VAL A 8 18.91 -14.06 -8.73
N HIS A 9 19.32 -13.78 -9.98
CA HIS A 9 18.61 -13.42 -11.22
C HIS A 9 17.49 -14.36 -11.75
N SER A 10 16.31 -13.77 -12.01
CA SER A 10 15.78 -13.54 -13.38
C SER A 10 14.84 -12.32 -13.33
N VAL A 11 14.64 -11.63 -14.45
CA VAL A 11 14.24 -10.20 -14.54
C VAL A 11 12.91 -9.84 -13.83
N LYS A 12 12.98 -9.22 -12.63
CA LYS A 12 12.28 -7.99 -12.15
C LYS A 12 12.67 -7.73 -10.68
N ARG A 13 12.89 -6.45 -10.33
CA ARG A 13 13.63 -5.99 -9.13
C ARG A 13 13.00 -6.44 -7.81
N ILE A 14 13.82 -6.99 -6.91
CA ILE A 14 13.57 -7.06 -5.46
C ILE A 14 14.38 -5.92 -4.82
N GLN A 15 13.74 -5.04 -4.07
CA GLN A 15 14.40 -3.96 -3.33
C GLN A 15 14.31 -4.26 -1.83
N ILE A 16 15.44 -4.24 -1.13
CA ILE A 16 15.50 -4.43 0.33
C ILE A 16 15.67 -3.04 0.95
N ILE A 17 14.68 -2.63 1.73
CA ILE A 17 14.53 -1.24 2.20
C ILE A 17 15.15 -1.04 3.59
N GLU A 18 15.24 -2.08 4.43
CA GLU A 18 15.79 -1.93 5.78
C GLU A 18 16.32 -3.26 6.35
N VAL A 19 17.48 -3.21 7.01
CA VAL A 19 18.00 -4.32 7.81
C VAL A 19 18.31 -3.78 9.19
N ASP A 20 17.48 -4.10 10.18
CA ASP A 20 17.77 -3.77 11.57
C ASP A 20 18.71 -4.83 12.15
N ILE A 21 19.95 -4.44 12.39
CA ILE A 21 20.93 -5.30 13.05
C ILE A 21 20.97 -4.92 14.51
N THR A 22 20.34 -5.74 15.34
CA THR A 22 20.49 -5.67 16.79
C THR A 22 21.76 -6.38 17.21
N MET A 23 22.75 -5.62 17.71
CA MET A 23 23.97 -6.19 18.29
C MET A 23 23.85 -6.19 19.82
N ILE A 24 23.96 -7.39 20.41
CA ILE A 24 24.09 -7.55 21.86
C ILE A 24 25.57 -7.46 22.20
N CYS A 25 25.95 -6.41 22.92
CA CYS A 25 27.30 -6.24 23.43
C CYS A 25 27.58 -7.26 24.54
N LYS A 26 28.87 -7.53 24.83
CA LYS A 26 29.29 -8.52 25.83
C LYS A 26 28.76 -8.26 27.26
N ASP A 27 28.21 -7.08 27.53
CA ASP A 27 27.61 -6.66 28.80
C ASP A 27 26.07 -6.76 28.83
N GLY A 28 25.43 -7.28 27.78
CA GLY A 28 23.98 -7.45 27.71
C GLY A 28 23.21 -6.20 27.27
N LYS A 29 23.89 -5.13 26.82
CA LYS A 29 23.22 -3.96 26.23
C LYS A 29 22.92 -4.17 24.75
N VAL A 30 21.74 -3.68 24.35
CA VAL A 30 21.23 -3.70 22.99
C VAL A 30 21.63 -2.38 22.32
N THR A 31 22.31 -2.48 21.17
CA THR A 31 22.51 -1.33 20.28
C THR A 31 21.81 -1.63 18.96
N GLU A 32 21.01 -0.68 18.51
CA GLU A 32 20.22 -0.73 17.29
C GLU A 32 20.99 0.01 16.20
N THR A 33 21.29 -0.66 15.10
CA THR A 33 21.93 -0.02 13.93
C THR A 33 20.95 -0.07 12.78
N ARG A 34 20.55 1.12 12.32
CA ARG A 34 19.58 1.31 11.24
C ARG A 34 20.30 1.62 9.94
N TYR A 35 19.96 0.90 8.86
CA TYR A 35 20.53 1.12 7.53
C TYR A 35 19.46 1.72 6.61
N LEU A 36 19.73 2.93 6.10
CA LEU A 36 18.93 3.61 5.07
C LEU A 36 19.81 3.78 3.83
N GLY A 37 19.68 2.86 2.85
CA GLY A 37 20.49 2.87 1.63
C GLY A 37 21.99 2.58 1.85
N ASN A 38 22.87 3.20 1.05
CA ASN A 38 24.33 2.95 1.04
C ASN A 38 25.14 3.70 2.13
N GLN A 39 24.50 4.32 3.13
CA GLN A 39 25.21 5.08 4.17
C GLN A 39 25.16 4.37 5.53
N VAL A 40 26.32 4.33 6.20
CA VAL A 40 26.48 3.77 7.54
C VAL A 40 26.57 4.92 8.54
N TYR A 41 25.62 4.99 9.47
CA TYR A 41 25.71 5.87 10.63
C TYR A 41 26.28 5.07 11.80
N LYS A 42 27.50 5.38 12.24
CA LYS A 42 28.04 4.89 13.51
C LYS A 42 27.71 5.90 14.60
N SER A 43 27.02 5.48 15.65
CA SER A 43 27.02 6.22 16.91
C SER A 43 28.11 5.65 17.81
N ASP A 44 29.18 6.41 18.02
CA ASP A 44 30.03 6.22 19.19
C ASP A 44 29.37 6.91 20.39
N TYR A 45 29.56 6.34 21.58
CA TYR A 45 29.17 6.78 22.93
C TYR A 45 27.84 6.26 23.52
N CYS A 46 28.00 5.40 24.52
CA CYS A 46 27.02 5.11 25.56
C CYS A 46 27.18 6.10 26.73
N GLU A 47 26.15 6.89 27.04
CA GLU A 47 25.96 7.50 28.37
C GLU A 47 24.45 7.65 28.70
N PRO A 48 24.04 7.66 29.99
CA PRO A 48 22.65 7.48 30.39
C PRO A 48 21.84 8.79 30.39
N LEU A 49 20.62 8.77 29.83
CA LEU A 49 19.63 9.83 30.07
C LEU A 49 18.63 9.41 31.15
N LYS A 50 18.67 10.15 32.27
CA LYS A 50 17.59 10.24 33.26
C LYS A 50 16.54 11.23 32.76
N ASN A 51 15.28 10.80 32.84
CA ASN A 51 14.03 11.57 32.72
C ASN A 51 13.47 11.79 31.31
N ALA A 52 12.45 10.99 30.94
CA ALA A 52 11.46 11.35 29.93
C ALA A 52 10.05 11.16 30.52
N ARG A 53 9.20 12.18 30.40
CA ARG A 53 7.77 12.20 30.76
C ARG A 53 6.94 11.77 29.55
N ILE A 54 5.93 10.93 29.79
CA ILE A 54 4.94 10.51 28.79
C ILE A 54 3.82 11.57 28.72
N LEU A 55 3.46 12.00 27.51
CA LEU A 55 2.29 12.82 27.21
C LEU A 55 1.17 11.91 26.67
N ASP A 56 -0.06 12.17 27.12
CA ASP A 56 -1.28 11.42 26.87
C ASP A 56 -1.51 11.08 25.38
N LEU A 57 -1.55 9.78 25.07
CA LEU A 57 -2.07 9.25 23.80
C LEU A 57 -3.58 9.03 23.93
N GLN A 58 -4.36 9.67 23.05
CA GLN A 58 -5.78 9.33 22.89
C GLN A 58 -5.91 7.97 22.20
N LEU A 59 -6.59 7.04 22.88
CA LEU A 59 -6.85 5.67 22.45
C LEU A 59 -7.74 5.63 21.21
N VAL A 60 -7.16 5.32 20.05
CA VAL A 60 -7.90 4.77 18.91
C VAL A 60 -8.26 3.32 19.26
N LYS A 61 -9.54 2.95 19.09
CA LYS A 61 -10.04 1.61 19.42
C LYS A 61 -9.20 0.53 18.71
N PRO A 62 -8.77 -0.54 19.42
CA PRO A 62 -7.97 -1.60 18.82
C PRO A 62 -8.77 -2.31 17.72
N VAL A 63 -8.24 -2.30 16.50
CA VAL A 63 -8.64 -3.24 15.45
C VAL A 63 -8.27 -4.63 15.96
N LYS A 64 -9.28 -5.48 16.16
CA LYS A 64 -9.08 -6.83 16.66
C LYS A 64 -8.50 -7.74 15.56
N ALA A 65 -7.50 -8.50 16.01
CA ALA A 65 -7.10 -9.85 15.62
C ALA A 65 -5.82 -9.93 14.77
N GLN A 66 -4.68 -10.01 15.47
CA GLN A 66 -3.49 -10.68 14.96
C GLN A 66 -3.86 -12.18 14.87
N SER A 67 -4.02 -12.69 13.65
CA SER A 67 -4.19 -14.12 13.40
C SER A 67 -2.95 -14.87 13.88
N LEU A 68 -3.12 -16.15 14.24
CA LEU A 68 -1.98 -17.05 14.48
C LEU A 68 -1.05 -17.04 13.26
N PRO A 69 0.27 -17.19 13.42
CA PRO A 69 1.20 -17.23 12.29
C PRO A 69 0.79 -18.38 11.37
N GLU A 70 0.30 -18.03 10.19
CA GLU A 70 -0.05 -18.97 9.13
C GLU A 70 1.25 -19.57 8.60
N VAL A 71 1.30 -20.89 8.44
CA VAL A 71 2.43 -21.52 7.75
C VAL A 71 2.25 -21.24 6.27
N ILE A 72 2.91 -20.20 5.77
CA ILE A 72 2.84 -19.80 4.37
C ILE A 72 3.76 -20.71 3.55
N ASP A 73 3.25 -21.28 2.45
CA ASP A 73 4.07 -22.02 1.50
C ASP A 73 5.08 -21.06 0.84
N PRO A 74 6.40 -21.30 0.95
CA PRO A 74 7.42 -20.45 0.33
C PRO A 74 7.32 -20.38 -1.21
N ASN A 75 6.49 -21.22 -1.84
CA ASN A 75 6.25 -21.22 -3.28
C ASN A 75 5.01 -20.42 -3.71
N ASP A 76 4.20 -19.94 -2.76
CA ASP A 76 2.92 -19.26 -3.03
C ASP A 76 2.84 -17.92 -2.30
N LEU A 77 3.89 -17.10 -2.44
CA LEU A 77 3.93 -15.77 -1.85
C LEU A 77 3.22 -14.74 -2.74
N GLU A 78 2.28 -14.03 -2.13
CA GLU A 78 1.70 -12.81 -2.69
C GLU A 78 2.63 -11.60 -2.52
N ALA A 79 2.31 -10.50 -3.20
CA ALA A 79 2.97 -9.22 -2.94
C ALA A 79 2.80 -8.79 -1.46
N GLY A 80 3.92 -8.47 -0.80
CA GLY A 80 3.93 -8.16 0.63
C GLY A 80 5.32 -8.04 1.24
N VAL A 81 5.33 -7.72 2.52
CA VAL A 81 6.52 -7.73 3.37
C VAL A 81 6.39 -8.92 4.32
N TYR A 82 7.46 -9.71 4.42
CA TYR A 82 7.50 -10.96 5.15
C TYR A 82 8.63 -10.95 6.17
N ILE A 83 8.37 -11.49 7.36
CA ILE A 83 9.39 -11.87 8.34
C ILE A 83 9.65 -13.37 8.17
N ILE A 84 10.93 -13.73 8.00
CA ILE A 84 11.36 -15.11 7.85
C ILE A 84 12.25 -15.48 9.03
N GLU A 85 11.86 -16.53 9.75
CA GLU A 85 12.65 -17.13 10.82
C GLU A 85 13.09 -18.53 10.43
N ILE A 86 14.39 -18.79 10.56
CA ILE A 86 14.98 -20.11 10.32
C ILE A 86 15.75 -20.50 11.58
N GLU A 87 15.47 -21.67 12.14
CA GLU A 87 16.10 -22.12 13.38
C GLU A 87 17.63 -22.14 13.26
N GLY A 88 18.32 -21.45 14.17
CA GLY A 88 19.77 -21.31 14.14
C GLY A 88 20.30 -20.15 13.28
N TYR A 89 19.43 -19.39 12.62
CA TYR A 89 19.78 -18.23 11.79
C TYR A 89 19.14 -16.94 12.32
N LYS A 90 19.56 -15.81 11.75
CA LYS A 90 18.94 -14.52 12.01
C LYS A 90 17.62 -14.40 11.25
N THR A 91 16.68 -13.69 11.86
CA THR A 91 15.44 -13.25 11.20
C THR A 91 15.76 -12.33 10.03
N ALA A 92 15.02 -12.46 8.93
CA ALA A 92 15.10 -11.56 7.78
C ALA A 92 13.74 -10.95 7.45
N THR A 93 13.78 -9.72 6.94
CA THR A 93 12.62 -9.05 6.35
C THR A 93 12.79 -9.05 4.83
N VAL A 94 11.79 -9.57 4.12
CA VAL A 94 11.80 -9.71 2.66
C VAL A 94 10.60 -8.99 2.07
N GLN A 95 10.84 -8.19 1.03
CA GLN A 95 9.78 -7.57 0.24
C GLN A 95 9.57 -8.34 -1.07
N VAL A 96 8.33 -8.70 -1.32
CA VAL A 96 7.87 -9.43 -2.49
C VAL A 96 6.95 -8.50 -3.28
N PHE A 97 7.30 -8.19 -4.53
CA PHE A 97 6.58 -7.22 -5.36
C PHE A 97 5.64 -7.86 -6.39
N ALA A 98 5.57 -9.19 -6.44
CA ALA A 98 4.76 -9.94 -7.38
C ALA A 98 4.24 -11.21 -6.74
N ASP A 99 3.08 -11.67 -7.19
CA ASP A 99 2.49 -12.92 -6.72
C ASP A 99 3.18 -14.14 -7.33
N ASN A 100 3.10 -15.28 -6.65
CA ASN A 100 3.72 -16.56 -7.04
C ASN A 100 5.25 -16.50 -7.09
N MET A 101 5.85 -15.73 -6.19
CA MET A 101 7.30 -15.68 -6.04
C MET A 101 7.79 -16.86 -5.18
N THR A 102 8.85 -17.53 -5.63
CA THR A 102 9.50 -18.60 -4.87
C THR A 102 10.69 -18.05 -4.10
N LEU A 103 10.77 -18.37 -2.81
CA LEU A 103 11.96 -18.10 -2.01
C LEU A 103 12.92 -19.29 -2.03
N GLU A 104 14.17 -18.99 -2.32
CA GLU A 104 15.28 -19.94 -2.25
C GLU A 104 16.20 -19.54 -1.09
N PHE A 105 16.48 -20.50 -0.23
CA PHE A 105 17.39 -20.32 0.89
C PHE A 105 18.70 -21.03 0.59
N PHE A 106 19.84 -20.41 0.88
CA PHE A 106 21.16 -20.98 0.64
C PHE A 106 22.10 -20.66 1.81
N ASN A 107 23.14 -21.47 1.97
CA ASN A 107 24.19 -21.21 2.94
C ASN A 107 25.23 -20.27 2.34
N ASP A 108 25.17 -18.99 2.70
CA ASP A 108 26.14 -17.97 2.32
C ASP A 108 27.49 -18.25 3.02
N LEU A 109 28.41 -18.87 2.27
CA LEU A 109 29.70 -19.34 2.81
C LEU A 109 30.71 -18.21 2.96
N ASN A 110 30.55 -17.12 2.22
CA ASN A 110 31.52 -16.04 2.15
C ASN A 110 31.02 -14.74 2.83
N GLY A 111 29.73 -14.65 3.14
CA GLY A 111 29.09 -13.52 3.82
C GLY A 111 28.76 -12.33 2.91
N ASP A 112 28.72 -12.50 1.58
CA ASP A 112 28.43 -11.43 0.61
C ASP A 112 26.93 -11.26 0.33
N GLY A 113 26.10 -12.20 0.82
CA GLY A 113 24.66 -12.19 0.62
C GLY A 113 24.23 -12.45 -0.82
N ILE A 114 25.08 -12.96 -1.71
CA ILE A 114 24.74 -13.27 -3.10
C ILE A 114 24.92 -14.77 -3.29
N ARG A 115 23.86 -15.47 -3.70
CA ARG A 115 23.98 -16.92 -3.98
C ARG A 115 25.03 -17.18 -5.05
N GLN A 116 25.95 -18.09 -4.75
CA GLN A 116 26.96 -18.58 -5.69
C GLN A 116 26.68 -20.04 -6.07
N ASP A 117 27.18 -20.47 -7.23
CA ASP A 117 26.96 -21.84 -7.74
C ASP A 117 27.51 -22.92 -6.79
N ASN A 118 28.52 -22.59 -5.98
CA ASN A 118 29.13 -23.47 -4.99
C ASN A 118 28.42 -23.46 -3.63
N GLU A 119 27.38 -22.64 -3.44
CA GLU A 119 26.67 -22.54 -2.17
C GLU A 119 25.48 -23.50 -2.14
N PRO A 120 25.40 -24.37 -1.13
CA PRO A 120 24.32 -25.35 -1.05
C PRO A 120 23.00 -24.66 -0.68
N LEU A 121 21.93 -25.05 -1.37
CA LEU A 121 20.58 -24.68 -0.98
C LEU A 121 20.23 -25.31 0.37
N LEU A 122 19.58 -24.53 1.23
CA LEU A 122 18.94 -25.04 2.43
C LEU A 122 17.70 -25.82 1.98
N LYS A 123 17.65 -27.09 2.38
CA LYS A 123 16.55 -28.00 2.10
C LYS A 123 15.42 -27.72 3.10
N PRO A 124 14.26 -27.19 2.67
CA PRO A 124 13.16 -26.87 3.58
C PRO A 124 12.69 -28.08 4.39
N GLU A 125 12.83 -29.30 3.86
CA GLU A 125 12.49 -30.53 4.56
C GLU A 125 13.38 -30.85 5.78
N LEU A 126 14.53 -30.20 5.90
CA LEU A 126 15.50 -30.39 7.00
C LEU A 126 15.55 -29.20 7.96
N THR A 127 14.74 -28.17 7.75
CA THR A 127 14.83 -26.93 8.53
C THR A 127 13.44 -26.34 8.75
N THR A 128 13.10 -26.04 10.00
CA THR A 128 11.85 -25.35 10.32
C THR A 128 11.98 -23.90 9.86
N ILE A 129 11.27 -23.55 8.79
CA ILE A 129 11.15 -22.18 8.28
C ILE A 129 9.78 -21.66 8.68
N LYS A 130 9.75 -20.52 9.36
CA LYS A 130 8.52 -19.78 9.63
C LYS A 130 8.52 -18.53 8.76
N ILE A 131 7.42 -18.31 8.06
CA ILE A 131 7.21 -17.16 7.20
C ILE A 131 5.94 -16.47 7.68
N GLU A 132 6.06 -15.21 8.09
CA GLU A 132 4.95 -14.38 8.55
C GLU A 132 4.80 -13.17 7.63
N LYS A 133 3.64 -13.01 6.98
CA LYS A 133 3.32 -11.80 6.22
C LYS A 133 2.98 -10.68 7.20
N VAL A 134 3.77 -9.62 7.22
CA VAL A 134 3.56 -8.47 8.11
C VAL A 134 2.81 -7.31 7.45
N SER A 135 2.91 -7.20 6.12
CA SER A 135 2.24 -6.16 5.35
C SER A 135 1.98 -6.64 3.94
N SER A 136 0.97 -6.08 3.28
CA SER A 136 0.73 -6.29 1.85
C SER A 136 1.31 -5.12 1.05
N ILE A 137 1.69 -5.39 -0.19
CA ILE A 137 2.14 -4.37 -1.13
C ILE A 137 1.09 -4.22 -2.22
N THR A 138 0.58 -3.00 -2.40
CA THR A 138 -0.26 -2.62 -3.53
C THR A 138 0.55 -1.79 -4.50
N LEU A 139 0.53 -2.19 -5.79
CA LEU A 139 1.14 -1.40 -6.86
C LEU A 139 0.10 -0.48 -7.50
N ILE A 140 0.47 0.80 -7.66
CA ILE A 140 -0.33 1.79 -8.38
C ILE A 140 0.51 2.38 -9.51
N ASP A 141 0.02 2.24 -10.73
CA ASP A 141 0.61 2.86 -11.91
C ASP A 141 0.09 4.29 -12.07
N PHE A 142 1.01 5.23 -12.21
CA PHE A 142 0.74 6.63 -12.51
C PHE A 142 1.14 6.94 -13.94
N THR A 143 0.26 7.64 -14.64
CA THR A 143 0.56 8.34 -15.90
C THR A 143 0.83 9.81 -15.61
N GLU A 144 1.54 10.50 -16.51
CA GLU A 144 1.66 11.96 -16.42
C GLU A 144 0.27 12.61 -16.49
N GLY A 145 -0.01 13.54 -15.57
CA GLY A 145 -1.28 14.22 -15.46
C GLY A 145 -2.17 13.67 -14.34
N TRP A 146 -3.47 13.62 -14.58
CA TRP A 146 -4.46 13.22 -13.57
C TRP A 146 -4.63 11.71 -13.54
N ASN A 147 -4.56 11.13 -12.35
CA ASN A 147 -4.78 9.72 -12.08
C ASN A 147 -5.91 9.61 -11.07
N LEU A 148 -6.91 8.78 -11.38
CA LEU A 148 -8.06 8.56 -10.51
C LEU A 148 -7.90 7.22 -9.78
N ILE A 149 -7.47 7.28 -8.53
CA ILE A 149 -7.07 6.11 -7.76
C ILE A 149 -8.02 5.85 -6.59
N SER A 150 -7.94 4.65 -6.04
CA SER A 150 -8.43 4.33 -4.71
C SER A 150 -7.38 3.53 -3.94
N LEU A 151 -7.46 3.57 -2.62
CA LEU A 151 -6.58 2.86 -1.72
C LEU A 151 -7.29 1.61 -1.22
N ASN A 152 -6.76 0.45 -1.60
CA ASN A 152 -7.21 -0.86 -1.13
C ASN A 152 -6.35 -1.38 0.04
N THR A 153 -5.52 -0.53 0.62
CA THR A 153 -4.64 -0.83 1.75
C THR A 153 -4.78 0.24 2.82
N VAL A 154 -4.84 -0.19 4.08
CA VAL A 154 -4.73 0.70 5.24
C VAL A 154 -3.31 0.65 5.75
N SER A 155 -2.65 1.80 5.85
CA SER A 155 -1.28 1.90 6.33
C SER A 155 -1.22 2.81 7.55
N ASN A 156 -0.52 2.36 8.59
CA ASN A 156 -0.32 3.15 9.81
C ASN A 156 0.61 4.36 9.58
N THR A 157 1.35 4.37 8.48
CA THR A 157 2.27 5.45 8.11
C THR A 157 1.70 6.35 7.00
N MET A 158 0.49 6.06 6.50
CA MET A 158 -0.16 6.82 5.44
C MET A 158 -1.63 7.06 5.80
N ALA A 159 -1.85 8.01 6.71
CA ALA A 159 -3.16 8.35 7.23
C ALA A 159 -3.81 9.50 6.47
N ASN A 160 -3.01 10.45 5.97
CA ASN A 160 -3.49 11.68 5.35
C ASN A 160 -2.95 11.90 3.93
N ALA A 161 -3.51 12.89 3.21
CA ALA A 161 -3.08 13.25 1.87
C ALA A 161 -1.58 13.64 1.80
N SER A 162 -1.06 14.33 2.81
CA SER A 162 0.37 14.67 2.93
C SER A 162 1.29 13.44 3.03
N ASP A 163 0.85 12.39 3.72
CA ASP A 163 1.60 11.14 3.84
C ASP A 163 1.64 10.39 2.50
N LEU A 164 0.50 10.31 1.80
CA LEU A 164 0.44 9.71 0.46
C LEU A 164 1.30 10.49 -0.53
N HIS A 165 1.26 11.83 -0.47
CA HIS A 165 2.13 12.69 -1.27
C HIS A 165 3.61 12.38 -1.01
N THR A 166 4.02 12.31 0.25
CA THR A 166 5.40 12.03 0.64
C THR A 166 5.82 10.62 0.20
N THR A 167 4.94 9.63 0.39
CA THR A 167 5.17 8.23 0.00
C THR A 167 5.43 8.10 -1.50
N ILE A 168 4.59 8.73 -2.33
CA ILE A 168 4.74 8.71 -3.79
C ILE A 168 6.03 9.42 -4.23
N ASN A 169 6.31 10.62 -3.70
CA ASN A 169 7.48 11.40 -4.07
C ASN A 169 8.81 10.73 -3.67
N ASN A 170 8.85 10.04 -2.53
CA ASN A 170 10.04 9.29 -2.09
C ASN A 170 10.37 8.12 -3.03
N GLN A 171 9.43 7.68 -3.86
CA GLN A 171 9.61 6.63 -4.86
C GLN A 171 9.91 7.18 -6.26
N GLY A 172 10.16 8.50 -6.38
CA GLY A 172 10.60 9.14 -7.62
C GLY A 172 9.47 9.59 -8.56
N ILE A 173 8.20 9.49 -8.14
CA ILE A 173 7.07 10.06 -8.87
C ILE A 173 6.73 11.42 -8.27
N VAL A 174 6.87 12.47 -9.07
CA VAL A 174 6.59 13.84 -8.63
C VAL A 174 5.09 14.09 -8.67
N VAL A 175 4.48 14.25 -7.49
CA VAL A 175 3.05 14.60 -7.34
C VAL A 175 2.92 16.02 -6.81
N TYR A 176 2.01 16.80 -7.39
CA TYR A 176 1.74 18.17 -6.93
C TYR A 176 0.46 18.32 -6.15
N GLN A 177 -0.54 17.49 -6.44
CA GLN A 177 -1.87 17.69 -5.91
C GLN A 177 -2.58 16.36 -5.71
N ILE A 178 -3.22 16.22 -4.55
CA ILE A 178 -4.13 15.14 -4.21
C ILE A 178 -5.47 15.78 -3.87
N SER A 179 -6.54 15.30 -4.49
CA SER A 179 -7.86 15.89 -4.35
C SER A 179 -8.90 14.82 -4.07
N LYS A 180 -9.84 15.13 -3.20
CA LYS A 180 -11.06 14.34 -3.02
C LYS A 180 -12.29 15.17 -3.33
N TYR A 181 -13.38 14.47 -3.60
CA TYR A 181 -14.69 15.09 -3.84
C TYR A 181 -15.65 14.65 -2.75
N ASP A 182 -16.06 15.60 -1.92
CA ASP A 182 -16.91 15.36 -0.76
C ASP A 182 -18.07 16.36 -0.78
N SER A 183 -19.29 15.83 -0.69
CA SER A 183 -20.51 16.62 -0.49
C SER A 183 -20.67 17.76 -1.51
N GLY A 184 -20.39 17.49 -2.78
CA GLY A 184 -20.51 18.46 -3.87
C GLY A 184 -19.31 19.40 -4.04
N LYS A 185 -18.23 19.22 -3.27
CA LYS A 185 -17.08 20.12 -3.23
C LYS A 185 -15.79 19.37 -3.44
N TRP A 186 -14.86 20.03 -4.12
CA TRP A 186 -13.49 19.57 -4.19
C TRP A 186 -12.70 20.05 -2.96
N ILE A 187 -11.97 19.13 -2.36
CA ILE A 187 -11.01 19.39 -1.30
C ILE A 187 -9.64 19.01 -1.85
N HIS A 188 -8.67 19.90 -1.71
CA HIS A 188 -7.36 19.77 -2.31
C HIS A 188 -6.27 19.82 -1.24
N TYR A 189 -5.27 18.95 -1.38
CA TYR A 189 -3.96 19.08 -0.78
C TYR A 189 -2.95 19.32 -1.91
N VAL A 190 -2.17 20.39 -1.84
CA VAL A 190 -1.17 20.76 -2.84
C VAL A 190 0.17 20.94 -2.14
N SER A 191 1.22 20.29 -2.63
CA SER A 191 2.60 20.47 -2.14
C SER A 191 3.57 20.46 -3.32
N ARG A 192 4.32 21.56 -3.48
CA ARG A 192 5.23 21.79 -4.61
C ARG A 192 6.45 22.58 -4.19
N ILE A 193 7.51 22.52 -4.99
CA ILE A 193 8.70 23.36 -4.84
C ILE A 193 8.45 24.69 -5.58
N ASN A 194 8.65 25.82 -4.90
CA ASN A 194 8.54 27.17 -5.49
C ASN A 194 9.82 27.56 -6.27
N GLU A 195 9.83 28.76 -6.88
CA GLU A 195 10.98 29.28 -7.62
C GLU A 195 12.23 29.46 -6.75
N ALA A 196 12.06 29.63 -5.43
CA ALA A 196 13.16 29.73 -4.47
C ALA A 196 13.69 28.36 -3.99
N GLY A 197 13.14 27.26 -4.49
CA GLY A 197 13.54 25.90 -4.08
C GLY A 197 12.90 25.44 -2.76
N GLU A 198 11.94 26.19 -2.22
CA GLU A 198 11.26 25.87 -0.96
C GLU A 198 10.00 25.06 -1.21
N ARG A 199 9.70 24.10 -0.31
CA ARG A 199 8.42 23.40 -0.33
C ARG A 199 7.32 24.32 0.19
N VAL A 200 6.28 24.49 -0.61
CA VAL A 200 5.09 25.27 -0.25
C VAL A 200 3.84 24.41 -0.36
N GLU A 201 3.01 24.48 0.68
CA GLU A 201 1.80 23.68 0.81
C GLU A 201 0.55 24.57 0.83
N TYR A 202 -0.52 24.10 0.18
CA TYR A 202 -1.81 24.78 0.12
C TYR A 202 -2.97 23.81 0.25
N GLY A 203 -4.10 24.31 0.74
CA GLY A 203 -5.33 23.53 0.88
C GLY A 203 -5.42 22.83 2.23
N GLN A 204 -6.14 21.71 2.26
CA GLN A 204 -6.41 20.96 3.48
C GLN A 204 -5.75 19.60 3.40
N ASP A 205 -4.97 19.25 4.41
CA ASP A 205 -4.54 17.87 4.62
C ASP A 205 -5.73 17.08 5.20
N PHE A 206 -6.29 16.20 4.38
CA PHE A 206 -7.49 15.43 4.73
C PHE A 206 -7.13 13.96 4.98
N PRO A 207 -7.88 13.27 5.86
CA PRO A 207 -7.67 11.86 6.10
C PRO A 207 -8.01 11.04 4.85
N LEU A 208 -7.23 10.01 4.61
CA LEU A 208 -7.47 9.00 3.60
C LEU A 208 -8.40 7.93 4.17
N ILE A 209 -9.60 7.84 3.62
CA ILE A 209 -10.64 6.93 4.03
C ILE A 209 -10.74 5.79 3.00
N PRO A 210 -10.68 4.52 3.43
CA PRO A 210 -11.00 3.39 2.57
C PRO A 210 -12.38 3.50 1.93
N GLY A 211 -12.48 3.14 0.64
CA GLY A 211 -13.71 3.25 -0.13
C GLY A 211 -13.96 4.65 -0.73
N GLU A 212 -13.11 5.65 -0.44
CA GLU A 212 -13.10 6.91 -1.20
C GLU A 212 -12.17 6.80 -2.43
N GLY A 213 -12.47 7.64 -3.44
CA GLY A 213 -11.61 7.84 -4.60
C GLY A 213 -10.84 9.16 -4.50
N TYR A 214 -9.67 9.23 -5.15
CA TYR A 214 -8.79 10.38 -5.12
C TYR A 214 -8.27 10.72 -6.51
N PHE A 215 -8.21 12.01 -6.83
CA PHE A 215 -7.46 12.51 -7.98
C PHE A 215 -6.05 12.88 -7.55
N VAL A 216 -5.07 12.28 -8.19
CA VAL A 216 -3.65 12.56 -7.98
C VAL A 216 -3.06 13.11 -9.26
N ARG A 217 -2.47 14.31 -9.18
CA ARG A 217 -1.76 14.93 -10.31
C ARG A 217 -0.27 14.62 -10.24
N ALA A 218 0.18 13.70 -11.10
CA ALA A 218 1.57 13.35 -11.28
C ALA A 218 2.19 14.16 -12.43
N ILE A 219 3.49 14.44 -12.34
CA ILE A 219 4.28 15.17 -13.34
C ILE A 219 5.09 14.22 -14.22
N ASN A 220 5.35 13.01 -13.74
CA ASN A 220 5.97 11.94 -14.49
C ASN A 220 5.22 10.64 -14.21
N GLU A 221 5.36 9.70 -15.13
CA GLU A 221 4.84 8.34 -14.98
C GLU A 221 5.75 7.47 -14.11
N GLY A 222 5.18 6.37 -13.61
CA GLY A 222 5.90 5.36 -12.84
C GLY A 222 4.95 4.46 -12.06
N THR A 223 5.51 3.49 -11.34
CA THR A 223 4.77 2.61 -10.44
C THR A 223 5.20 2.87 -9.02
N VAL A 224 4.24 3.01 -8.11
CA VAL A 224 4.45 3.17 -6.66
C VAL A 224 3.99 1.91 -5.95
N SER A 225 4.80 1.44 -5.00
CA SER A 225 4.40 0.42 -4.03
C SER A 225 3.89 1.07 -2.76
N LEU A 226 2.66 0.76 -2.38
CA LEU A 226 2.04 1.15 -1.12
C LEU A 226 2.05 -0.05 -0.17
N GLU A 227 2.71 0.11 0.98
CA GLU A 227 2.75 -0.89 2.04
C GLU A 227 1.61 -0.65 3.04
N GLY A 228 0.82 -1.69 3.33
CA GLY A 228 -0.21 -1.64 4.35
C GLY A 228 -0.98 -2.96 4.49
N GLN A 229 -1.95 -2.98 5.39
CA GLN A 229 -2.89 -4.08 5.48
C GLN A 229 -3.86 -4.00 4.31
N LYS A 230 -3.87 -5.02 3.45
CA LYS A 230 -4.81 -5.13 2.34
C LYS A 230 -6.23 -5.26 2.89
N ILE A 231 -7.15 -4.58 2.24
CA ILE A 231 -8.56 -4.64 2.57
C ILE A 231 -9.16 -5.74 1.71
N ASP A 232 -9.17 -6.96 2.25
CA ASP A 232 -9.74 -8.11 1.56
C ASP A 232 -11.25 -8.23 1.78
N ASP A 233 -11.88 -7.42 2.63
CA ASP A 233 -13.33 -7.43 2.86
C ASP A 233 -14.07 -6.35 2.06
N ASN A 234 -15.39 -6.52 1.92
CA ASN A 234 -16.25 -5.53 1.26
C ASN A 234 -16.33 -4.26 2.13
N VAL A 235 -15.95 -3.11 1.56
CA VAL A 235 -16.06 -1.81 2.24
C VAL A 235 -17.36 -1.15 1.83
N ALA A 236 -18.30 -1.04 2.78
CA ALA A 236 -19.51 -0.26 2.58
C ALA A 236 -19.17 1.24 2.56
N PHE A 237 -19.83 2.00 1.68
CA PHE A 237 -19.72 3.44 1.63
C PHE A 237 -21.07 4.08 1.35
N THR A 238 -21.20 5.35 1.71
CA THR A 238 -22.46 6.08 1.50
C THR A 238 -22.43 6.86 0.20
N LEU A 239 -23.48 6.72 -0.60
CA LEU A 239 -23.74 7.52 -1.79
C LEU A 239 -24.73 8.63 -1.44
N GLU A 240 -24.25 9.86 -1.44
CA GLU A 240 -25.07 11.07 -1.34
C GLU A 240 -25.83 11.32 -2.65
N ASN A 241 -26.86 12.15 -2.60
CA ASN A 241 -27.54 12.61 -3.82
C ASN A 241 -26.56 13.38 -4.71
N GLY A 242 -26.53 13.05 -6.00
CA GLY A 242 -25.60 13.62 -6.97
C GLY A 242 -24.38 12.74 -7.24
N TRP A 243 -23.25 13.37 -7.54
CA TRP A 243 -22.00 12.68 -7.82
C TRP A 243 -21.26 12.31 -6.54
N ASN A 244 -20.65 11.13 -6.54
CA ASN A 244 -19.85 10.61 -5.44
C ASN A 244 -18.54 10.08 -6.02
N LEU A 245 -17.41 10.44 -5.42
CA LEU A 245 -16.11 9.91 -5.81
C LEU A 245 -15.71 8.78 -4.86
N VAL A 246 -15.70 7.56 -5.37
CA VAL A 246 -15.59 6.35 -4.56
C VAL A 246 -14.50 5.43 -5.08
N GLY A 247 -14.02 4.57 -4.21
CA GLY A 247 -13.29 3.35 -4.53
C GLY A 247 -14.14 2.15 -4.20
N ILE A 248 -14.13 1.13 -5.05
CA ILE A 248 -14.96 -0.06 -4.86
C ILE A 248 -14.06 -1.19 -4.39
N GLN A 249 -14.05 -1.43 -3.08
CA GLN A 249 -13.33 -2.53 -2.45
C GLN A 249 -14.29 -3.69 -2.20
N SER A 250 -14.08 -4.82 -2.88
CA SER A 250 -14.90 -6.03 -2.73
C SER A 250 -14.07 -7.28 -2.94
N LYS A 251 -14.46 -8.37 -2.27
CA LYS A 251 -14.01 -9.74 -2.59
C LYS A 251 -14.47 -10.16 -3.98
N GLU A 252 -15.65 -9.71 -4.37
CA GLU A 252 -16.25 -10.06 -5.65
C GLU A 252 -15.73 -9.13 -6.75
N LYS A 253 -15.49 -9.69 -7.94
CA LYS A 253 -15.17 -8.88 -9.12
C LYS A 253 -16.44 -8.23 -9.64
N TYR A 254 -16.42 -6.91 -9.73
CA TYR A 254 -17.50 -6.13 -10.31
C TYR A 254 -17.16 -5.66 -11.72
N THR A 255 -18.19 -5.52 -12.54
CA THR A 255 -18.15 -4.64 -13.72
C THR A 255 -18.96 -3.37 -13.45
N ALA A 256 -18.82 -2.35 -14.29
CA ALA A 256 -19.63 -1.14 -14.22
C ALA A 256 -21.14 -1.45 -14.23
N TYR A 257 -21.58 -2.40 -15.06
CA TYR A 257 -22.96 -2.88 -15.09
C TYR A 257 -23.34 -3.56 -13.77
N GLY A 258 -22.43 -4.40 -13.24
CA GLY A 258 -22.60 -5.05 -11.95
C GLY A 258 -22.83 -4.07 -10.81
N VAL A 259 -22.10 -2.95 -10.78
CA VAL A 259 -22.26 -1.89 -9.76
C VAL A 259 -23.64 -1.25 -9.85
N LEU A 260 -24.10 -0.87 -11.04
CA LEU A 260 -25.41 -0.23 -11.21
C LEU A 260 -26.57 -1.19 -10.87
N ASN A 261 -26.44 -2.47 -11.23
CA ASN A 261 -27.39 -3.51 -10.83
C ASN A 261 -27.41 -3.71 -9.31
N ARG A 262 -26.24 -3.70 -8.67
CA ARG A 262 -26.11 -3.81 -7.22
C ARG A 262 -26.76 -2.64 -6.49
N CYS A 263 -26.57 -1.41 -6.99
CA CYS A 263 -27.29 -0.24 -6.48
C CYS A 263 -28.81 -0.46 -6.54
N SER A 264 -29.33 -0.89 -7.69
CA SER A 264 -30.77 -1.11 -7.88
C SER A 264 -31.31 -2.19 -6.93
N ALA A 265 -30.57 -3.29 -6.74
CA ALA A 265 -30.91 -4.35 -5.78
C ALA A 265 -30.92 -3.85 -4.32
N GLN A 266 -30.17 -2.79 -4.02
CA GLN A 266 -30.10 -2.14 -2.71
C GLN A 266 -31.05 -0.92 -2.61
N SER A 267 -31.95 -0.73 -3.57
CA SER A 267 -32.85 0.43 -3.65
C SER A 267 -32.12 1.79 -3.71
N ILE A 268 -30.89 1.81 -4.23
CA ILE A 268 -30.11 3.02 -4.51
C ILE A 268 -30.28 3.36 -6.00
N GLN A 269 -30.63 4.61 -6.30
CA GLN A 269 -30.93 5.05 -7.67
C GLN A 269 -29.64 5.51 -8.40
N CYS A 270 -28.67 4.61 -8.52
CA CYS A 270 -27.46 4.86 -9.30
C CYS A 270 -27.80 4.90 -10.80
N SER A 271 -27.51 6.02 -11.46
CA SER A 271 -27.83 6.25 -12.87
C SER A 271 -26.59 6.25 -13.76
N THR A 272 -25.41 6.46 -13.19
CA THR A 272 -24.16 6.53 -13.97
C THR A 272 -23.00 6.11 -13.10
N ILE A 273 -22.08 5.35 -13.69
CA ILE A 273 -20.72 5.14 -13.17
C ILE A 273 -19.73 5.58 -14.23
N SER A 274 -18.67 6.28 -13.82
CA SER A 274 -17.62 6.77 -14.72
C SER A 274 -16.25 6.46 -14.17
N ARG A 275 -15.33 6.01 -15.03
CA ARG A 275 -13.90 5.94 -14.76
C ARG A 275 -13.16 7.03 -15.53
N TYR A 276 -12.03 7.48 -15.02
CA TYR A 276 -11.13 8.40 -15.72
C TYR A 276 -9.86 7.65 -16.12
N ARG A 277 -9.56 7.60 -17.41
CA ARG A 277 -8.38 6.91 -17.94
C ARG A 277 -7.86 7.66 -19.16
N ASN A 278 -6.54 7.83 -19.24
CA ASN A 278 -5.86 8.44 -20.39
C ASN A 278 -6.45 9.81 -20.76
N GLY A 279 -6.70 10.66 -19.76
CA GLY A 279 -7.20 12.02 -20.01
C GLY A 279 -8.72 12.13 -20.21
N ALA A 280 -9.46 11.02 -20.30
CA ALA A 280 -10.87 11.02 -20.65
C ALA A 280 -11.75 10.23 -19.67
N TYR A 281 -13.01 10.64 -19.55
CA TYR A 281 -14.03 9.86 -18.86
C TYR A 281 -14.64 8.81 -19.78
N GLN A 282 -14.76 7.60 -19.28
CA GLN A 282 -15.60 6.56 -19.85
C GLN A 282 -16.75 6.29 -18.88
N SER A 283 -17.98 6.41 -19.36
CA SER A 283 -19.17 6.29 -18.53
C SER A 283 -20.08 5.15 -19.00
N VAL A 284 -20.69 4.51 -18.03
CA VAL A 284 -21.87 3.66 -18.21
C VAL A 284 -23.07 4.37 -17.59
N VAL A 285 -24.16 4.46 -18.33
CA VAL A 285 -25.40 5.11 -17.91
C VAL A 285 -26.54 4.09 -17.89
N PHE A 286 -27.29 4.04 -16.79
CA PHE A 286 -28.53 3.28 -16.67
C PHE A 286 -29.72 4.25 -16.63
N GLU A 287 -30.55 4.22 -17.68
CA GLU A 287 -31.69 5.11 -17.84
C GLU A 287 -32.83 4.38 -18.57
N ASN A 288 -34.08 4.56 -18.13
CA ASN A 288 -35.26 3.92 -18.72
C ASN A 288 -35.14 2.39 -18.87
N ASN A 289 -34.53 1.75 -17.88
CA ASN A 289 -34.29 0.30 -17.85
C ASN A 289 -33.37 -0.19 -19.00
N MET A 290 -32.57 0.72 -19.57
CA MET A 290 -31.57 0.44 -20.59
C MET A 290 -30.20 0.90 -20.11
N THR A 291 -29.16 0.21 -20.56
CA THR A 291 -27.77 0.56 -20.25
C THR A 291 -27.08 1.06 -21.51
N PHE A 292 -26.38 2.19 -21.38
CA PHE A 292 -25.59 2.83 -22.43
C PHE A 292 -24.12 2.91 -22.03
N GLY A 293 -23.23 2.84 -23.00
CA GLY A 293 -21.78 2.80 -22.79
C GLY A 293 -21.22 1.39 -22.93
N GLN A 294 -19.90 1.28 -22.78
CA GLN A 294 -19.21 0.00 -22.80
C GLN A 294 -18.93 -0.44 -21.36
N ASP A 295 -19.35 -1.64 -21.00
CA ASP A 295 -19.04 -2.23 -19.70
C ASP A 295 -17.53 -2.39 -19.50
N TYR A 296 -17.09 -2.29 -18.27
CA TYR A 296 -15.68 -2.44 -17.91
C TYR A 296 -15.52 -3.00 -16.51
N ASP A 297 -14.42 -3.70 -16.29
CA ASP A 297 -14.07 -4.24 -14.97
C ASP A 297 -13.75 -3.11 -13.98
N ILE A 298 -14.15 -3.35 -12.73
CA ILE A 298 -13.83 -2.50 -11.58
C ILE A 298 -12.53 -3.00 -10.96
N GLU A 299 -11.58 -2.09 -10.81
CA GLU A 299 -10.25 -2.32 -10.25
C GLU A 299 -10.21 -1.70 -8.85
N SER A 300 -9.69 -2.44 -7.87
CA SER A 300 -9.65 -2.01 -6.47
C SER A 300 -8.71 -0.83 -6.22
N THR A 301 -7.75 -0.58 -7.11
CA THR A 301 -6.82 0.55 -7.04
C THR A 301 -7.28 1.77 -7.83
N SER A 302 -8.43 1.69 -8.52
CA SER A 302 -8.99 2.76 -9.33
C SER A 302 -10.14 3.47 -8.61
N GLY A 303 -10.26 4.78 -8.83
CA GLY A 303 -11.40 5.58 -8.37
C GLY A 303 -12.50 5.69 -9.44
N TYR A 304 -13.72 5.92 -8.99
CA TYR A 304 -14.91 6.01 -9.84
C TYR A 304 -15.84 7.12 -9.39
N PHE A 305 -16.48 7.78 -10.36
CA PHE A 305 -17.62 8.64 -10.08
C PHE A 305 -18.92 7.87 -10.23
N ILE A 306 -19.75 7.85 -9.19
CA ILE A 306 -21.10 7.28 -9.22
C ILE A 306 -22.14 8.39 -9.02
N LYS A 307 -23.11 8.48 -9.91
CA LYS A 307 -24.23 9.41 -9.81
C LYS A 307 -25.46 8.73 -9.20
N ASN A 308 -25.80 9.06 -7.97
CA ASN A 308 -27.05 8.67 -7.32
C ASN A 308 -28.11 9.76 -7.54
N GLN A 309 -29.24 9.41 -8.13
CA GLN A 309 -30.37 10.33 -8.37
C GLN A 309 -31.40 10.32 -7.22
N GLY A 310 -31.30 9.35 -6.32
CA GLY A 310 -32.25 9.14 -5.23
C GLY A 310 -31.80 9.79 -3.93
N ALA A 311 -32.43 9.37 -2.84
CA ALA A 311 -32.00 9.70 -1.50
C ALA A 311 -30.62 9.09 -1.18
N LYS A 312 -29.97 9.60 -0.14
CA LYS A 312 -28.76 9.04 0.45
C LYS A 312 -28.94 7.54 0.71
N GLY A 313 -27.98 6.71 0.28
CA GLY A 313 -28.03 5.25 0.43
C GLY A 313 -26.66 4.65 0.72
N GLU A 314 -26.62 3.59 1.53
CA GLU A 314 -25.39 2.84 1.83
C GLU A 314 -25.19 1.73 0.78
N PHE A 315 -24.15 1.88 -0.04
CA PHE A 315 -23.75 0.85 -1.00
C PHE A 315 -22.91 -0.21 -0.29
N LYS A 316 -23.28 -1.49 -0.49
CA LYS A 316 -22.52 -2.64 -0.01
C LYS A 316 -22.04 -3.46 -1.20
N PRO A 317 -20.73 -3.43 -1.50
CA PRO A 317 -20.15 -4.29 -2.52
C PRO A 317 -20.34 -5.78 -2.22
#